data_AF-A0A4Z0GUH2-F1
#
_entry.id   AF-A0A4Z0GUH2-F1
#
_cell.length_a   1.000
_cell.length_b   1.000
_cell.length_c   1.000
_cell.angle_alpha   90.00
_cell.angle_beta   90.00
_cell.angle_gamma   90.00
#
_symmetry.space_group_name_H-M   'P 1'
#
loop_
_entity.id
_entity.type
_entity.pdbx_description
1 polymer ?
#
loop_
_entity_poly.entity_id
_entity_poly.type
_entity_poly.pdbx_seq_one_letter_code
_entity_poly.pdbx_strand_id
1 'polypeptide(L)'
;MFRSENRNYIFFSAAAVLLSLIGIVWFFVLFIGDAELEKAAQAEIAERTGSEQFTIEFIEEKEYGKKHKRNHVTIGYTVDGDAADYMGWYYWEDGELVHDFTNEFEEGSE
;
A
#
# COMPACT_ATOMS: atom_id res chain seq x y z
N MET A 1 0.93 -11.62 -54.49
CA MET A 1 1.15 -12.41 -53.26
C MET A 1 1.49 -11.49 -52.08
N PHE A 2 0.66 -10.49 -51.77
CA PHE A 2 0.96 -9.40 -50.80
C PHE A 2 -0.08 -9.26 -49.67
N ARG A 3 -1.07 -10.17 -49.59
CA ARG A 3 -2.25 -9.98 -48.73
C ARG A 3 -2.18 -10.71 -47.38
N SER A 4 -1.26 -11.67 -47.20
CA SER A 4 -1.11 -12.41 -45.93
C SER A 4 -0.20 -11.71 -44.92
N GLU A 5 0.79 -10.96 -45.38
CA GLU A 5 1.82 -10.34 -44.54
C GLU A 5 1.26 -9.18 -43.70
N ASN A 6 0.41 -8.35 -44.32
CA ASN A 6 -0.20 -7.18 -43.67
C ASN A 6 -1.20 -7.56 -42.56
N ARG A 7 -1.85 -8.73 -42.70
CA ARG A 7 -2.86 -9.19 -41.74
C ARG A 7 -2.22 -9.68 -40.45
N ASN A 8 -1.08 -10.36 -40.53
CA ASN A 8 -0.32 -10.77 -39.33
C ASN A 8 0.22 -9.55 -38.58
N TYR A 9 0.71 -8.51 -39.28
CA TYR A 9 1.19 -7.28 -38.64
C TYR A 9 0.08 -6.56 -37.85
N ILE A 10 -1.13 -6.49 -38.39
CA ILE A 10 -2.30 -5.91 -37.72
C ILE A 10 -2.70 -6.73 -36.48
N PHE A 11 -2.65 -8.07 -36.57
CA PHE A 11 -2.91 -8.94 -35.42
C PHE A 11 -1.86 -8.79 -34.32
N PHE A 12 -0.57 -8.73 -34.68
CA PHE A 12 0.51 -8.48 -33.72
C PHE A 12 0.43 -7.08 -33.11
N SER A 13 0.09 -6.06 -33.88
CA SER A 13 -0.10 -4.70 -33.35
C SER A 13 -1.32 -4.62 -32.42
N ALA A 14 -2.43 -5.29 -32.76
CA ALA A 14 -3.61 -5.35 -31.90
C ALA A 14 -3.33 -6.10 -30.59
N ALA A 15 -2.59 -7.21 -30.64
CA ALA A 15 -2.16 -7.95 -29.45
C ALA A 15 -1.22 -7.12 -28.55
N ALA A 16 -0.29 -6.36 -29.14
CA ALA A 16 0.60 -5.47 -28.41
C ALA A 16 -0.15 -4.32 -27.72
N VAL A 17 -1.15 -3.73 -28.40
CA VAL A 17 -2.04 -2.72 -27.80
C VAL A 17 -2.89 -3.30 -26.67
N LEU A 18 -3.37 -4.54 -26.82
CA LEU A 18 -4.14 -5.20 -25.77
C LEU A 18 -3.27 -5.43 -24.52
N LEU A 19 -2.03 -5.89 -24.70
CA LEU A 19 -1.08 -6.08 -23.59
C LEU A 19 -0.71 -4.76 -22.91
N SER A 20 -0.53 -3.67 -23.67
CA SER A 20 -0.25 -2.36 -23.07
C SER A 20 -1.44 -1.84 -22.26
N LEU A 21 -2.67 -2.05 -22.73
CA LEU A 21 -3.88 -1.70 -21.98
C LEU A 21 -3.98 -2.48 -20.67
N ILE A 22 -3.67 -3.78 -20.67
CA ILE A 22 -3.66 -4.58 -19.44
C ILE A 22 -2.60 -4.03 -18.46
N GLY A 23 -1.40 -3.70 -18.95
CA GLY A 23 -0.36 -3.12 -18.11
C GLY A 23 -0.76 -1.78 -17.51
N ILE A 24 -1.43 -0.92 -18.28
CA ILE A 24 -1.95 0.37 -17.79
C ILE A 24 -3.01 0.14 -16.71
N VAL A 25 -3.97 -0.77 -16.93
CA VAL A 25 -4.99 -1.11 -15.92
C VAL A 25 -4.33 -1.62 -14.65
N TRP A 26 -3.32 -2.49 -14.75
CA TRP A 26 -2.62 -3.03 -13.58
C TRP A 26 -1.84 -1.95 -12.83
N PHE A 27 -1.20 -1.02 -13.55
CA PHE A 27 -0.55 0.14 -12.95
C PHE A 27 -1.53 1.02 -12.18
N PHE A 28 -2.73 1.27 -12.72
CA PHE A 28 -3.77 2.00 -12.00
C PHE A 28 -4.27 1.25 -10.76
N VAL A 29 -4.39 -0.08 -10.80
CA VAL A 29 -4.78 -0.88 -9.62
C VAL A 29 -3.75 -0.74 -8.49
N LEU A 30 -2.45 -0.84 -8.79
CA LEU A 30 -1.39 -0.65 -7.79
C LEU A 30 -1.42 0.77 -7.20
N PHE A 31 -1.54 1.78 -8.06
CA PHE A 31 -1.58 3.18 -7.64
C PHE A 31 -2.80 3.51 -6.77
N ILE A 32 -3.96 2.91 -7.03
CA ILE A 32 -5.15 3.07 -6.20
C ILE A 32 -4.94 2.44 -4.82
N GLY A 33 -4.30 1.27 -4.75
CA GLY A 33 -3.99 0.60 -3.49
C GLY A 33 -3.11 1.43 -2.56
N ASP A 34 -2.02 2.00 -3.09
CA ASP A 34 -1.12 2.88 -2.32
C ASP A 34 -1.86 4.12 -1.79
N ALA A 35 -2.70 4.74 -2.63
CA ALA A 35 -3.46 5.93 -2.24
C ALA A 35 -4.57 5.64 -1.21
N GLU A 36 -5.13 4.43 -1.22
CA GLU A 36 -6.09 3.98 -0.20
C GLU A 36 -5.39 3.72 1.13
N LEU A 37 -4.21 3.10 1.11
CA LEU A 37 -3.39 2.86 2.30
C LEU A 37 -2.96 4.17 2.97
N GLU A 38 -2.46 5.15 2.20
CA GLU A 38 -2.08 6.46 2.74
C GLU A 38 -3.26 7.18 3.42
N LYS A 39 -4.46 7.11 2.83
CA LYS A 39 -5.65 7.73 3.42
C LYS A 39 -6.08 7.03 4.69
N ALA A 40 -6.05 5.70 4.72
CA ALA A 40 -6.36 4.93 5.91
C ALA A 40 -5.35 5.23 7.03
N ALA A 41 -4.07 5.31 6.71
CA ALA A 41 -3.01 5.69 7.65
C ALA A 41 -3.26 7.08 8.25
N GLN A 42 -3.61 8.06 7.42
CA GLN A 42 -3.95 9.40 7.91
C GLN A 42 -5.18 9.39 8.83
N ALA A 43 -6.24 8.66 8.46
CA ALA A 43 -7.45 8.59 9.28
C ALA A 43 -7.18 7.94 10.65
N GLU A 44 -6.47 6.81 10.66
CA GLU A 44 -6.13 6.07 11.88
C GLU A 44 -5.25 6.92 12.83
N ILE A 45 -4.19 7.55 12.30
CA ILE A 45 -3.31 8.39 13.14
C ILE A 45 -4.04 9.64 13.64
N ALA A 46 -4.89 10.27 12.82
CA ALA A 46 -5.72 11.39 13.25
C ALA A 46 -6.66 11.00 14.40
N GLU A 47 -7.31 9.84 14.30
CA GLU A 47 -8.19 9.33 15.35
C GLU A 47 -7.41 9.02 16.64
N ARG A 48 -6.25 8.36 16.51
CA ARG A 48 -5.43 7.94 17.65
C ARG A 48 -4.78 9.11 18.39
N THR A 49 -4.31 10.12 17.67
CA THR A 49 -3.66 11.28 18.26
C THR A 49 -4.66 12.32 18.78
N GLY A 50 -5.90 12.29 18.29
CA GLY A 50 -6.90 13.32 18.58
C GLY A 50 -6.46 14.73 18.17
N SER A 51 -5.41 14.84 17.36
CA SER A 51 -4.78 16.08 16.91
C SER A 51 -4.88 16.22 15.40
N GLU A 52 -5.13 17.45 14.93
CA GLU A 52 -5.07 17.78 13.50
C GLU A 52 -3.63 17.98 13.00
N GLN A 53 -2.64 18.03 13.91
CA GLN A 53 -1.24 18.32 13.59
C GLN A 53 -0.34 17.11 13.90
N PHE A 54 -0.23 16.22 12.93
CA PHE A 54 0.75 15.12 12.92
C PHE A 54 1.43 15.06 11.55
N THR A 55 2.64 14.50 11.52
CA THR A 55 3.37 14.22 10.28
C THR A 55 3.66 12.73 10.22
N ILE A 56 3.22 12.08 9.14
CA ILE A 56 3.63 10.70 8.85
C ILE A 56 5.01 10.77 8.20
N GLU A 57 6.00 10.17 8.84
CA GLU A 57 7.39 10.14 8.38
C GLU A 57 7.61 9.02 7.36
N PHE A 58 6.99 7.86 7.61
CA PHE A 58 7.03 6.73 6.68
C PHE A 58 5.86 5.77 6.88
N ILE A 59 5.51 5.08 5.80
CA ILE A 59 4.61 3.92 5.79
C ILE A 59 5.39 2.79 5.11
N GLU A 60 5.61 1.69 5.83
CA GLU A 60 6.29 0.51 5.30
C GLU A 60 5.32 -0.67 5.28
N GLU A 61 5.03 -1.18 4.09
CA GLU A 61 4.27 -2.42 3.92
C GLU A 61 5.24 -3.60 3.78
N LYS A 62 5.08 -4.61 4.62
CA LYS A 62 5.88 -5.83 4.63
C LYS A 62 5.00 -7.03 4.31
N GLU A 63 5.20 -7.57 3.11
CA GLU A 63 4.52 -8.78 2.67
C GLU A 63 5.12 -10.01 3.38
N TYR A 64 4.42 -10.55 4.38
CA TYR A 64 4.82 -11.81 5.01
C TYR A 64 4.38 -12.99 4.13
N GLY A 65 5.23 -13.35 3.17
CA GLY A 65 4.90 -14.27 2.08
C GLY A 65 4.14 -15.54 2.47
N LYS A 66 3.13 -15.90 1.66
CA LYS A 66 2.28 -17.13 1.56
C LYS A 66 1.71 -17.79 2.82
N LYS A 67 2.37 -17.74 3.99
CA LYS A 67 1.92 -18.33 5.26
C LYS A 67 1.07 -17.37 6.07
N HIS A 68 1.31 -16.08 5.97
CA HIS A 68 0.49 -15.05 6.59
C HIS A 68 -0.31 -14.40 5.47
N LYS A 69 -1.64 -14.42 5.58
CA LYS A 69 -2.55 -13.86 4.55
C LYS A 69 -2.64 -12.34 4.59
N ARG A 70 -1.93 -11.69 5.52
CA ARG A 70 -2.09 -10.28 5.84
C ARG A 70 -0.78 -9.56 5.66
N ASN A 71 -0.84 -8.41 5.00
CA ASN A 71 0.30 -7.53 4.86
C ASN A 71 0.43 -6.73 6.15
N HIS A 72 1.63 -6.75 6.73
CA HIS A 72 1.93 -5.93 7.90
C HIS A 72 2.27 -4.53 7.42
N VAL A 73 1.70 -3.52 8.07
CA VAL A 73 1.97 -2.11 7.79
C VAL A 73 2.54 -1.47 9.05
N THR A 74 3.71 -0.87 8.92
CA THR A 74 4.33 -0.07 9.98
C THR A 74 4.21 1.40 9.61
N ILE A 75 3.70 2.21 10.53
CA ILE A 75 3.53 3.66 10.33
C ILE A 75 4.36 4.39 11.38
N GLY A 76 5.35 5.17 10.94
CA GLY A 76 6.11 6.09 11.77
C GLY A 76 5.56 7.50 11.66
N TYR A 77 5.32 8.17 12.78
CA TYR A 77 4.74 9.51 12.79
C TYR A 77 5.22 10.36 13.97
N THR A 78 5.16 11.69 13.80
CA THR A 78 5.41 12.70 14.82
C THR A 78 4.14 13.51 15.08
N VAL A 79 3.96 14.01 16.30
CA VAL A 79 2.76 14.79 16.69
C VAL A 79 3.22 16.18 17.11
N ASP A 80 2.58 17.24 16.60
CA ASP A 80 2.88 18.65 16.95
C ASP A 80 4.36 19.04 16.81
N GLY A 81 5.11 18.37 15.92
CA GLY A 81 6.55 18.58 15.75
C GLY A 81 7.39 18.11 16.94
N ASP A 82 6.83 17.23 17.76
CA ASP A 82 7.55 16.52 18.82
C ASP A 82 8.74 15.74 18.22
N ALA A 83 9.86 15.76 18.93
CA ALA A 83 11.07 15.03 18.55
C ALA A 83 10.98 13.54 18.90
N ALA A 84 9.92 13.13 19.62
CA ALA A 84 9.62 11.73 19.84
C ALA A 84 8.95 11.11 18.60
N ASP A 85 9.60 10.10 18.03
CA ASP A 85 9.04 9.29 16.96
C ASP A 85 8.07 8.26 17.54
N TYR A 86 6.83 8.29 17.07
CA TYR A 86 5.82 7.28 17.41
C TYR A 86 5.75 6.24 16.30
N MET A 87 5.46 4.99 16.67
CA MET A 87 5.36 3.88 15.72
C MET A 87 4.10 3.07 16.00
N GLY A 88 3.31 2.81 14.96
CA GLY A 88 2.14 1.94 15.00
C GLY A 88 2.31 0.73 14.08
N TRP A 89 1.82 -0.42 14.52
CA TRP A 89 1.84 -1.68 13.78
C TRP A 89 0.41 -2.07 13.43
N TYR A 90 0.17 -2.37 12.16
CA TYR A 90 -1.17 -2.63 11.63
C TYR A 90 -1.13 -3.80 10.65
N TYR A 91 -2.28 -4.40 10.42
CA TYR A 91 -2.55 -5.26 9.27
C TYR A 91 -3.36 -4.48 8.24
N TRP A 92 -3.04 -4.64 6.96
CA TRP A 92 -3.89 -4.19 5.87
C TRP A 92 -4.85 -5.32 5.48
N GLU A 93 -6.15 -5.11 5.70
CA GLU A 93 -7.20 -6.09 5.38
C GLU A 93 -8.41 -5.36 4.80
N ASP A 94 -8.87 -5.78 3.61
CA ASP A 94 -10.10 -5.29 2.95
C ASP A 94 -10.24 -3.75 2.84
N GLY A 95 -9.13 -3.02 2.71
CA GLY A 95 -9.11 -1.55 2.58
C GLY A 95 -9.07 -0.80 3.91
N GLU A 96 -8.89 -1.51 5.01
CA GLU A 96 -8.80 -0.95 6.37
C GLU A 96 -7.48 -1.33 7.05
N LEU A 97 -6.98 -0.42 7.90
CA LEU A 97 -5.88 -0.70 8.81
C LEU A 97 -6.44 -1.27 10.11
N VAL A 98 -6.04 -2.48 10.45
CA VAL A 98 -6.40 -3.14 11.71
C VAL A 98 -5.21 -3.11 12.64
N HIS A 99 -5.35 -2.49 13.81
CA HIS A 99 -4.27 -2.40 14.78
C HIS A 99 -3.75 -3.79 15.18
N ASP A 100 -2.43 -4.00 15.08
CA ASP A 100 -1.78 -5.22 15.55
C ASP A 100 -1.33 -5.08 17.00
N PHE A 101 -2.20 -5.47 17.92
CA PHE A 101 -1.90 -5.53 19.36
C PHE A 101 -0.86 -6.60 19.72
N THR A 102 -0.44 -7.45 18.78
CA THR A 102 0.50 -8.56 19.08
C THR A 102 1.93 -8.08 19.35
N ASN A 103 2.26 -6.84 18.98
CA ASN A 103 3.56 -6.20 19.26
C ASN A 103 3.50 -5.12 20.35
N GLU A 104 2.37 -4.92 21.03
CA GLU A 104 2.36 -4.17 22.28
C GLU A 104 2.91 -5.10 23.39
N PHE A 105 4.06 -4.72 23.96
CA PHE A 105 4.80 -5.33 25.09
C PHE A 105 5.84 -6.44 24.79
N GLU A 106 7.08 -6.00 24.55
CA GLU A 106 8.23 -6.45 25.36
C GLU A 106 9.00 -5.21 25.85
N GLU A 107 8.32 -4.32 26.57
CA GLU A 107 8.98 -3.30 27.37
C GLU A 107 9.25 -3.88 28.77
N GLY A 108 10.49 -4.33 28.97
CA GLY A 108 11.18 -4.49 30.25
C GLY A 108 10.38 -4.96 31.47
N SER A 109 10.41 -6.26 31.73
CA SER A 109 10.38 -6.76 33.10
C SER A 109 11.34 -7.95 33.27
N GLU A 110 12.58 -7.66 33.61
CA GLU A 110 13.36 -8.24 34.74
C GLU A 110 14.77 -7.63 34.80
#